data_AF-A0AA43QGQ5-F1
#
_entry.id   AF-A0AA43QGQ5-F1
#
_cell.length_a   1.000
_cell.length_b   1.000
_cell.length_c   1.000
_cell.angle_alpha   90.00
_cell.angle_beta   90.00
_cell.angle_gamma   90.00
#
_symmetry.space_group_name_H-M   'P 1'
#
loop_
_entity.id
_entity.type
_entity.pdbx_description
1 polymer ?
#
loop_
_entity_poly.entity_id
_entity_poly.type
_entity_poly.pdbx_seq_one_letter_code
_entity_poly.pdbx_strand_id
1 'polypeptide(L)'
;MIAHPIPQAVDFILVGGGKAGCLLANRLAEGSEASFLVLESGKDLTDEPWITDLNALRGQFKSEELTWQLDSVSQEYGETAFKRDNVSLVTEATATKILLNPLEPGPLTATGVEVSFNGKTHSIAARKEVIISAGTFHTPKLLELSGIGGRSLLDSLEIPVVIESPGVGQNVQNHLMSVVSFELNEGIAIGEGGQTISLLALPDRQQQQDLFNEHEPVEPESKVSYEIVRKIFADKTEASASFLLAFMGMPNFATLVLMQTLPISRESCHIHSKDTNQSPRIDPNFFSNP
;
A
#
# COMPACT_ATOMS: atom_id res chain seq x y z
N MET A 1 17.29 13.97 -14.61
CA MET A 1 15.85 14.02 -14.90
C MET A 1 15.60 14.29 -16.38
N ILE A 2 15.12 13.30 -17.13
CA ILE A 2 14.47 13.56 -18.42
C ILE A 2 12.99 13.74 -18.11
N ALA A 3 12.57 14.97 -17.84
CA ALA A 3 11.14 15.28 -17.81
C ALA A 3 10.63 15.21 -19.24
N HIS A 4 10.10 14.04 -19.63
CA HIS A 4 9.46 13.92 -20.92
C HIS A 4 8.19 14.79 -20.93
N PRO A 5 7.91 15.53 -22.01
CA PRO A 5 6.63 16.23 -22.15
C PRO A 5 5.50 15.22 -21.96
N ILE A 6 4.46 15.59 -21.20
CA ILE A 6 3.33 14.70 -20.94
C ILE A 6 2.69 14.30 -22.28
N PRO A 7 2.66 13.00 -22.63
CA PRO A 7 2.14 12.59 -23.92
C PRO A 7 0.62 12.79 -23.97
N GLN A 8 0.07 13.01 -25.17
CA GLN A 8 -1.38 13.09 -25.34
C GLN A 8 -2.06 11.72 -25.34
N ALA A 9 -1.35 10.67 -25.75
CA ALA A 9 -1.86 9.31 -25.79
C ALA A 9 -0.72 8.28 -25.72
N VAL A 10 -0.98 7.15 -25.05
CA VAL A 10 -0.09 5.97 -24.96
C VAL A 10 -0.93 4.70 -24.95
N ASP A 11 -0.31 3.53 -25.07
CA ASP A 11 -1.04 2.25 -25.01
C ASP A 11 -1.50 1.94 -23.59
N PHE A 12 -0.61 2.07 -22.62
CA PHE A 12 -0.86 1.78 -21.21
C PHE A 12 -0.53 2.98 -20.33
N ILE A 13 -1.43 3.30 -19.40
CA ILE A 13 -1.18 4.29 -18.35
C ILE A 13 -1.15 3.58 -17.00
N LEU A 14 -0.05 3.70 -16.27
CA LEU A 14 0.11 3.23 -14.89
C LEU A 14 0.04 4.43 -13.95
N VAL A 15 -0.95 4.42 -13.06
CA VAL A 15 -1.14 5.48 -12.06
C VAL A 15 -0.47 5.06 -10.75
N GLY A 16 0.63 5.72 -10.39
CA GLY A 16 1.46 5.45 -9.22
C GLY A 16 2.80 4.84 -9.61
N GLY A 17 3.89 5.55 -9.33
CA GLY A 17 5.28 5.17 -9.56
C GLY A 17 5.97 4.55 -8.34
N GLY A 18 5.20 4.09 -7.34
CA GLY A 18 5.71 3.28 -6.24
C GLY A 18 6.17 1.89 -6.69
N LYS A 19 6.60 1.05 -5.74
CA LYS A 19 7.19 -0.28 -6.02
C LYS A 19 6.33 -1.15 -6.95
N ALA A 20 5.02 -1.21 -6.70
CA ALA A 20 4.09 -2.00 -7.52
C ALA A 20 4.02 -1.47 -8.96
N GLY A 21 3.88 -0.15 -9.14
CA GLY A 21 3.84 0.48 -10.45
C GLY A 21 5.13 0.30 -11.24
N CYS A 22 6.29 0.48 -10.60
CA CYS A 22 7.60 0.24 -11.21
C CYS A 22 7.79 -1.22 -11.63
N LEU A 23 7.38 -2.19 -10.80
CA LEU A 23 7.42 -3.61 -11.13
C LEU A 23 6.54 -3.92 -12.35
N LEU A 24 5.29 -3.42 -12.36
CA LEU A 24 4.35 -3.62 -13.46
C LEU A 24 4.87 -2.98 -14.76
N ALA A 25 5.38 -1.75 -14.70
CA ALA A 25 5.97 -1.08 -15.85
C ALA A 25 7.14 -1.89 -16.42
N ASN A 26 8.06 -2.35 -15.56
CA ASN A 26 9.20 -3.17 -15.97
C ASN A 26 8.77 -4.44 -16.70
N ARG A 27 7.79 -5.17 -16.12
CA ARG A 27 7.39 -6.49 -16.61
C ARG A 27 6.49 -6.43 -17.83
N LEU A 28 5.60 -5.44 -17.92
CA LEU A 28 4.74 -5.26 -19.10
C LEU A 28 5.49 -4.69 -20.30
N ALA A 29 6.50 -3.85 -20.07
CA ALA A 29 7.30 -3.26 -21.14
C ALA A 29 8.36 -4.20 -21.71
N GLU A 30 8.75 -5.24 -20.98
CA GLU A 30 9.77 -6.21 -21.39
C GLU A 30 9.34 -6.96 -22.66
N GLY A 31 10.08 -6.74 -23.76
CA GLY A 31 9.81 -7.38 -25.06
C GLY A 31 8.54 -6.89 -25.77
N SER A 32 7.96 -5.77 -25.34
CA SER A 32 6.73 -5.21 -25.89
C SER A 32 7.00 -3.99 -26.77
N GLU A 33 6.30 -3.88 -27.90
CA GLU A 33 6.30 -2.67 -28.75
C GLU A 33 5.29 -1.61 -28.27
N ALA A 34 4.53 -1.89 -27.20
CA ALA A 34 3.57 -0.96 -26.66
C ALA A 34 4.25 0.18 -25.88
N SER A 35 3.60 1.34 -25.85
CA SER A 35 4.02 2.51 -25.07
C SER A 35 3.41 2.54 -23.68
N PHE A 36 4.24 2.80 -22.67
CA PHE A 36 3.85 2.82 -21.26
C PHE A 36 4.13 4.18 -20.64
N LEU A 37 3.13 4.76 -19.98
CA LEU A 37 3.29 5.98 -19.18
C LEU A 37 3.09 5.66 -17.70
N VAL A 38 4.08 5.98 -16.87
CA VAL A 38 3.98 5.95 -15.41
C VAL A 38 3.78 7.37 -14.91
N LEU A 39 2.70 7.59 -14.16
CA LEU A 39 2.39 8.86 -13.51
C LEU A 39 2.70 8.76 -12.02
N GLU A 40 3.55 9.65 -11.51
CA GLU A 40 3.90 9.73 -10.10
C GLU A 40 3.54 11.12 -9.55
N SER A 41 2.82 11.15 -8.43
CA SER A 41 2.39 12.41 -7.79
C SER A 41 3.54 13.10 -7.07
N GLY A 42 4.46 12.32 -6.51
CA GLY A 42 5.65 12.78 -5.82
C GLY A 42 6.75 13.29 -6.75
N LYS A 43 7.75 13.90 -6.12
CA LYS A 43 8.99 14.31 -6.79
C LYS A 43 9.83 13.09 -7.15
N ASP A 44 10.70 13.27 -8.14
CA ASP A 44 11.80 12.34 -8.35
C ASP A 44 12.78 12.44 -7.19
N LEU A 45 12.96 11.34 -6.46
CA LEU A 45 13.86 11.24 -5.31
C LEU A 45 14.87 10.10 -5.50
N THR A 46 15.16 9.68 -6.74
CA THR A 46 16.13 8.60 -6.99
C THR A 46 17.55 8.95 -6.55
N ASP A 47 17.87 10.24 -6.48
CA ASP A 47 19.17 10.71 -6.02
C ASP A 47 19.27 10.80 -4.48
N GLU A 48 18.17 10.56 -3.74
CA GLU A 48 18.12 10.65 -2.28
C GLU A 48 18.53 9.31 -1.63
N PRO A 49 19.71 9.23 -0.98
CA PRO A 49 20.26 7.95 -0.54
C PRO A 49 19.41 7.24 0.53
N TRP A 50 18.69 7.96 1.39
CA TRP A 50 17.81 7.35 2.39
C TRP A 50 16.52 6.76 1.80
N ILE A 51 16.21 7.02 0.53
CA ILE A 51 15.04 6.46 -0.19
C ILE A 51 15.45 5.28 -1.05
N THR A 52 16.62 5.36 -1.70
CA THR A 52 17.12 4.35 -2.62
C THR A 52 18.02 3.30 -1.98
N ASP A 53 18.72 3.64 -0.89
CA ASP A 53 19.58 2.71 -0.17
C ASP A 53 18.89 2.13 1.07
N LEU A 54 18.40 0.90 0.95
CA LEU A 54 17.95 0.10 2.09
C LEU A 54 19.05 -0.08 3.15
N ASN A 55 20.34 0.04 2.79
CA ASN A 55 21.44 -0.01 3.75
C ASN A 55 21.50 1.24 4.65
N ALA A 56 20.97 2.39 4.22
CA ALA A 56 20.80 3.56 5.10
C ALA A 56 19.80 3.25 6.24
N LEU A 57 18.81 2.39 5.99
CA LEU A 57 17.94 1.77 6.99
C LEU A 57 18.65 0.64 7.76
N ARG A 58 19.51 -0.18 7.14
CA ARG A 58 20.36 -1.19 7.83
C ARG A 58 21.33 -0.56 8.84
N GLY A 59 21.74 0.69 8.67
CA GLY A 59 22.48 1.43 9.70
C GLY A 59 21.75 1.49 11.06
N GLN A 60 20.42 1.31 11.05
CA GLN A 60 19.60 1.15 12.25
C GLN A 60 19.42 -0.31 12.69
N PHE A 61 19.87 -1.33 11.96
CA PHE A 61 19.77 -2.74 12.34
C PHE A 61 21.16 -3.35 12.38
N LYS A 62 21.93 -3.05 13.43
CA LYS A 62 23.39 -3.27 13.52
C LYS A 62 23.86 -4.72 13.77
N SER A 63 23.01 -5.75 13.61
CA SER A 63 23.45 -7.14 13.89
C SER A 63 23.23 -8.10 12.71
N GLU A 64 24.33 -8.71 12.28
CA GLU A 64 24.36 -9.74 11.24
C GLU A 64 23.87 -11.12 11.74
N GLU A 65 23.81 -11.30 13.07
CA GLU A 65 23.52 -12.58 13.74
C GLU A 65 22.05 -12.72 14.19
N LEU A 66 21.32 -11.60 14.40
CA LEU A 66 19.94 -11.61 14.91
C LEU A 66 18.89 -11.12 13.91
N THR A 67 19.30 -10.74 12.70
CA THR A 67 18.39 -10.46 11.58
C THR A 67 18.35 -11.67 10.66
N TRP A 68 17.17 -12.11 10.24
CA TRP A 68 16.95 -13.30 9.39
C TRP A 68 17.47 -13.13 7.94
N GLN A 69 18.51 -12.32 7.73
CA GLN A 69 19.20 -12.07 6.45
C GLN A 69 18.25 -12.09 5.26
N LEU A 70 17.10 -11.41 5.37
CA LEU A 70 16.16 -11.33 4.28
C LEU A 70 16.80 -10.44 3.21
N ASP A 71 17.25 -11.07 2.12
CA ASP A 71 17.69 -10.37 0.93
C ASP A 71 16.47 -9.69 0.29
N SER A 72 16.28 -8.41 0.61
CA SER A 72 15.42 -7.56 -0.21
C SER A 72 16.21 -7.15 -1.43
N VAL A 73 15.75 -7.55 -2.62
CA VAL A 73 16.31 -7.05 -3.89
C VAL A 73 16.23 -5.51 -3.87
N SER A 74 17.33 -4.84 -4.20
CA SER A 74 17.37 -3.39 -4.41
C SER A 74 16.26 -2.96 -5.39
N GLN A 75 15.89 -1.67 -5.39
CA GLN A 75 14.80 -1.12 -6.21
C GLN A 75 15.12 -1.08 -7.73
N GLU A 76 15.71 -2.14 -8.30
CA GLU A 76 16.14 -2.23 -9.69
C GLU A 76 14.97 -2.12 -10.69
N TYR A 77 13.74 -2.42 -10.27
CA TYR A 77 12.58 -2.43 -11.16
C TYR A 77 12.30 -1.06 -11.78
N GLY A 78 12.38 0.02 -10.99
CA GLY A 78 12.16 1.38 -11.50
C GLY A 78 13.28 1.79 -12.46
N GLU A 79 14.53 1.68 -12.03
CA GLU A 79 15.69 2.03 -12.88
C GLU A 79 15.71 1.23 -14.19
N THR A 80 15.39 -0.06 -14.14
CA THR A 80 15.38 -0.92 -15.33
C THR A 80 14.21 -0.54 -16.24
N ALA A 81 13.01 -0.30 -15.69
CA ALA A 81 11.85 0.14 -16.46
C ALA A 81 12.14 1.44 -17.22
N PHE A 82 12.65 2.45 -16.53
CA PHE A 82 12.82 3.80 -17.08
C PHE A 82 14.03 3.96 -18.01
N LYS A 83 14.89 2.94 -18.12
CA LYS A 83 15.94 2.86 -19.16
C LYS A 83 15.40 2.39 -20.51
N ARG A 84 14.15 1.89 -20.58
CA ARG A 84 13.56 1.42 -21.84
C ARG A 84 12.94 2.57 -22.62
N ASP A 85 13.17 2.58 -23.92
CA ASP A 85 12.66 3.63 -24.82
C ASP A 85 11.13 3.69 -24.90
N ASN A 86 10.43 2.59 -24.57
CA ASN A 86 8.98 2.48 -24.61
C ASN A 86 8.30 2.79 -23.25
N VAL A 87 9.05 3.22 -22.24
CA VAL A 87 8.52 3.61 -20.92
C VAL A 87 8.83 5.08 -20.65
N SER A 88 7.78 5.87 -20.37
CA SER A 88 7.91 7.26 -19.93
C SER A 88 7.48 7.39 -18.47
N LEU A 89 8.29 8.09 -17.66
CA LEU A 89 7.94 8.49 -16.30
C LEU A 89 7.65 10.00 -16.28
N VAL A 90 6.54 10.39 -15.66
CA VAL A 90 6.25 11.79 -15.35
C VAL A 90 5.97 11.90 -13.86
N THR A 91 6.87 12.60 -13.16
CA THR A 91 6.75 12.93 -11.73
C THR A 91 6.01 14.25 -11.53
N GLU A 92 5.63 14.54 -10.29
CA GLU A 92 4.81 15.71 -9.93
C GLU A 92 3.50 15.80 -10.77
N ALA A 93 3.02 14.64 -11.23
CA ALA A 93 1.87 14.47 -12.09
C ALA A 93 0.82 13.63 -11.37
N THR A 94 -0.19 14.32 -10.84
CA THR A 94 -1.22 13.68 -10.02
C THR A 94 -2.42 13.34 -10.88
N ALA A 95 -2.69 12.04 -11.07
CA ALA A 95 -3.95 11.61 -11.68
C ALA A 95 -5.13 12.02 -10.79
N THR A 96 -6.08 12.75 -11.38
CA THR A 96 -7.24 13.30 -10.66
C THR A 96 -8.53 12.57 -10.97
N LYS A 97 -8.61 11.91 -12.13
CA LYS A 97 -9.81 11.21 -12.59
C LYS A 97 -9.47 10.15 -13.64
N ILE A 98 -10.18 9.04 -13.63
CA ILE A 98 -10.21 8.07 -14.73
C ILE A 98 -11.29 8.50 -15.72
N LEU A 99 -10.92 8.59 -16.99
CA LEU A 99 -11.85 8.89 -18.07
C LEU A 99 -12.54 7.60 -18.51
N LEU A 100 -13.85 7.52 -18.27
CA LEU A 100 -14.66 6.36 -18.57
C LEU A 100 -15.66 6.70 -19.67
N ASN A 101 -15.52 6.09 -20.83
CA ASN A 101 -16.41 6.27 -21.97
C ASN A 101 -16.81 4.90 -22.55
N PRO A 102 -18.06 4.72 -23.00
CA PRO A 102 -18.41 3.53 -23.76
C PRO A 102 -17.67 3.55 -25.11
N LEU A 103 -17.06 2.43 -25.49
CA LEU A 103 -16.64 2.22 -26.87
C LEU A 103 -17.88 1.82 -27.66
N GLU A 104 -18.42 2.68 -28.53
CA GLU A 104 -19.67 2.34 -29.22
C GLU A 104 -19.49 1.29 -30.34
N PRO A 105 -20.31 0.23 -30.37
CA PRO A 105 -21.15 -0.32 -29.29
C PRO A 105 -20.35 -1.23 -28.36
N GLY A 106 -20.49 -1.07 -27.04
CA GLY A 106 -19.63 -1.77 -26.08
C GLY A 106 -19.75 -1.28 -24.63
N PRO A 107 -19.08 -1.97 -23.69
CA PRO A 107 -19.13 -1.63 -22.28
C PRO A 107 -18.41 -0.31 -22.00
N LEU A 108 -18.70 0.27 -20.83
CA LEU A 108 -17.93 1.38 -20.30
C LEU A 108 -16.46 0.97 -20.23
N THR A 109 -15.58 1.79 -20.81
CA THR A 109 -14.16 1.51 -20.97
C THR A 109 -13.34 2.67 -20.39
N ALA A 110 -12.26 2.35 -19.68
CA ALA A 110 -11.29 3.36 -19.26
C ALA A 110 -10.48 3.82 -20.48
N THR A 111 -10.77 5.01 -21.00
CA THR A 111 -10.14 5.56 -22.20
C THR A 111 -8.94 6.47 -21.90
N GLY A 112 -8.63 6.69 -20.63
CA GLY A 112 -7.54 7.58 -20.23
C GLY A 112 -7.65 8.09 -18.81
N VAL A 113 -6.87 9.12 -18.51
CA VAL A 113 -6.85 9.79 -17.19
C VAL A 113 -6.77 11.31 -17.36
N GLU A 114 -7.38 12.04 -16.42
CA GLU A 114 -7.07 13.45 -16.18
C GLU A 114 -5.92 13.55 -15.18
N VAL A 115 -4.98 14.45 -15.45
CA VAL A 115 -3.76 14.64 -14.67
C VAL A 115 -3.55 16.11 -14.38
N SER A 116 -3.33 16.45 -13.11
CA SER A 116 -2.80 17.74 -12.70
C SER A 116 -1.28 17.71 -12.80
N PHE A 117 -0.71 18.53 -13.70
CA PHE A 117 0.72 18.63 -13.95
C PHE A 117 1.10 20.07 -14.32
N ASN A 118 2.11 20.63 -13.65
CA ASN A 118 2.55 22.02 -13.82
C ASN A 118 1.41 23.04 -13.65
N GLY A 119 0.54 22.83 -12.66
CA GLY A 119 -0.60 23.70 -12.37
C GLY A 119 -1.70 23.72 -13.44
N LYS A 120 -1.66 22.77 -14.38
CA LYS A 120 -2.67 22.61 -15.45
C LYS A 120 -3.22 21.20 -15.44
N THR A 121 -4.47 21.08 -15.89
CA THR A 121 -5.11 19.79 -16.13
C THR A 121 -4.84 19.35 -17.56
N HIS A 122 -4.41 18.10 -17.72
CA HIS A 122 -4.17 17.43 -18.99
C HIS A 122 -5.03 16.17 -19.06
N SER A 123 -5.54 15.85 -20.24
CA SER A 123 -6.20 14.56 -20.49
C SER A 123 -5.27 13.71 -21.35
N ILE A 124 -4.99 12.49 -20.88
CA ILE A 124 -4.11 11.53 -21.57
C ILE A 124 -4.93 10.32 -21.95
N ALA A 125 -4.97 9.99 -23.24
CA ALA A 125 -5.69 8.81 -23.71
C ALA A 125 -4.87 7.53 -23.50
N ALA A 126 -5.54 6.47 -23.06
CA ALA A 126 -5.01 5.12 -23.03
C ALA A 126 -5.62 4.34 -24.21
N ARG A 127 -4.79 3.76 -25.08
CA ARG A 127 -5.28 2.96 -26.23
C ARG A 127 -5.67 1.55 -25.84
N LYS A 128 -5.14 1.03 -24.73
CA LYS A 128 -5.40 -0.32 -24.25
C LYS A 128 -5.95 -0.29 -22.83
N GLU A 129 -5.13 0.04 -21.83
CA GLU A 129 -5.53 -0.09 -20.43
C GLU A 129 -5.02 1.06 -19.55
N VAL A 130 -5.78 1.32 -18.49
CA VAL A 130 -5.36 2.14 -17.35
C VAL A 130 -5.22 1.22 -16.14
N ILE A 131 -4.02 1.17 -15.57
CA ILE A 131 -3.67 0.33 -14.42
C ILE A 131 -3.48 1.24 -13.21
N ILE A 132 -4.24 1.03 -12.15
CA ILE A 132 -4.16 1.84 -10.93
C ILE A 132 -3.32 1.12 -9.89
N SER A 133 -2.19 1.73 -9.53
CA SER A 133 -1.24 1.28 -8.52
C SER A 133 -0.85 2.43 -7.57
N ALA A 134 -1.81 3.30 -7.25
CA ALA A 134 -1.60 4.50 -6.43
C ALA A 134 -1.49 4.21 -4.91
N GLY A 135 -1.44 2.94 -4.52
CA GLY A 135 -1.38 2.52 -3.13
C GLY A 135 -2.76 2.52 -2.44
N THR A 136 -2.78 2.04 -1.19
CA THR A 136 -3.99 1.71 -0.43
C THR A 136 -4.94 2.88 -0.25
N PHE A 137 -4.43 4.10 -0.02
CA PHE A 137 -5.27 5.26 0.30
C PHE A 137 -5.65 6.09 -0.94
N HIS A 138 -4.75 6.19 -1.93
CA HIS A 138 -5.02 7.02 -3.12
C HIS A 138 -5.78 6.27 -4.22
N THR A 139 -5.69 4.94 -4.28
CA THR A 139 -6.50 4.13 -5.22
C THR A 139 -8.00 4.30 -5.00
N PRO A 140 -8.57 4.08 -3.79
CA PRO A 140 -10.00 4.29 -3.57
C PRO A 140 -10.40 5.76 -3.77
N LYS A 141 -9.57 6.72 -3.33
CA LYS A 141 -9.80 8.15 -3.60
C LYS A 141 -9.96 8.44 -5.09
N LEU A 142 -9.06 7.93 -5.94
CA LEU A 142 -9.11 8.16 -7.38
C LEU A 142 -10.35 7.52 -8.01
N LEU A 143 -10.73 6.31 -7.57
CA LEU A 143 -11.94 5.64 -8.02
C LEU A 143 -13.19 6.44 -7.64
N GLU A 144 -13.30 6.91 -6.40
CA GLU A 144 -14.44 7.69 -5.91
C GLU A 144 -14.56 9.03 -6.66
N LEU A 145 -13.45 9.75 -6.85
CA LEU A 145 -13.40 10.98 -7.67
C LEU A 145 -13.80 10.74 -9.14
N SER A 146 -13.62 9.51 -9.62
CA SER A 146 -14.02 9.06 -10.96
C SER A 146 -15.47 8.58 -11.03
N GLY A 147 -16.22 8.64 -9.94
CA GLY A 147 -17.61 8.18 -9.86
C GLY A 147 -17.75 6.66 -9.68
N ILE A 148 -16.68 5.97 -9.27
CA ILE A 148 -16.70 4.54 -8.93
C ILE A 148 -16.64 4.42 -7.40
N GLY A 149 -17.78 4.13 -6.76
CA GLY A 149 -17.84 4.09 -5.29
C GLY A 149 -19.24 3.90 -4.74
N GLY A 150 -19.39 4.01 -3.42
CA GLY A 150 -20.67 3.90 -2.75
C GLY A 150 -21.61 5.06 -3.10
N ARG A 151 -22.82 4.74 -3.57
CA ARG A 151 -23.79 5.75 -4.03
C ARG A 151 -24.09 6.82 -2.98
N SER A 152 -24.35 6.44 -1.73
CA SER A 152 -24.65 7.40 -0.65
C SER A 152 -23.53 8.41 -0.43
N LEU A 153 -22.25 7.97 -0.48
CA LEU A 153 -21.10 8.85 -0.36
C LEU A 153 -21.00 9.80 -1.56
N LEU A 154 -21.04 9.26 -2.78
CA LEU A 154 -20.88 10.04 -4.00
C LEU A 154 -22.01 11.06 -4.18
N ASP A 155 -23.25 10.68 -3.90
CA ASP A 155 -24.40 11.59 -3.96
C ASP A 155 -24.28 12.72 -2.89
N SER A 156 -23.79 12.42 -1.68
CA SER A 156 -23.56 13.43 -0.63
C SER A 156 -22.49 14.47 -1.01
N LEU A 157 -21.57 14.07 -1.87
CA LEU A 157 -20.54 14.92 -2.43
C LEU A 157 -20.90 15.41 -3.83
N GLU A 158 -22.12 15.21 -4.32
CA GLU A 158 -22.58 15.61 -5.65
C GLU A 158 -21.67 15.12 -6.80
N ILE A 159 -21.09 13.94 -6.68
CA ILE A 159 -20.31 13.27 -7.73
C ILE A 159 -21.22 12.30 -8.47
N PRO A 160 -21.37 12.41 -9.80
CA PRO A 160 -22.16 11.44 -10.57
C PRO A 160 -21.60 10.03 -10.40
N VAL A 161 -22.43 9.11 -9.95
CA VAL A 161 -22.06 7.69 -9.89
C VAL A 161 -22.07 7.11 -11.29
N VAL A 162 -20.90 6.65 -11.72
CA VAL A 162 -20.67 5.96 -12.99
C VAL A 162 -20.80 4.45 -12.78
N ILE A 163 -20.19 3.93 -11.71
CA ILE A 163 -20.31 2.54 -11.28
C ILE A 163 -20.59 2.54 -9.78
N GLU A 164 -21.71 1.97 -9.37
CA GLU A 164 -22.00 1.75 -7.96
C GLU A 164 -21.13 0.59 -7.45
N SER A 165 -20.22 0.90 -6.53
CA SER A 165 -19.33 -0.07 -5.91
C SER A 165 -19.10 0.31 -4.43
N PRO A 166 -20.00 -0.10 -3.53
CA PRO A 166 -19.94 0.30 -2.12
C PRO A 166 -18.71 -0.24 -1.37
N GLY A 167 -18.01 -1.24 -1.93
CA GLY A 167 -16.78 -1.78 -1.37
C GLY A 167 -15.54 -0.91 -1.60
N VAL A 168 -15.58 0.07 -2.52
CA VAL A 168 -14.45 1.00 -2.70
C VAL A 168 -14.25 1.81 -1.42
N GLY A 169 -13.00 1.85 -0.95
CA GLY A 169 -12.63 2.54 0.29
C GLY A 169 -12.93 1.75 1.57
N GLN A 170 -13.53 0.55 1.48
CA GLN A 170 -13.83 -0.30 2.64
C GLN A 170 -12.74 -1.35 2.91
N ASN A 171 -12.83 -2.00 4.07
CA ASN A 171 -12.04 -3.20 4.42
C ASN A 171 -10.53 -2.96 4.38
N VAL A 172 -10.11 -1.72 4.65
CA VAL A 172 -8.69 -1.39 4.84
C VAL A 172 -8.22 -2.14 6.10
N GLN A 173 -7.00 -2.66 6.04
CA GLN A 173 -6.36 -3.44 7.10
C GLN A 173 -4.95 -2.92 7.29
N ASN A 174 -4.52 -2.83 8.55
CA ASN A 174 -3.20 -2.37 8.90
C ASN A 174 -2.68 -3.08 10.15
N HIS A 175 -1.38 -3.32 10.20
CA HIS A 175 -0.74 -3.90 11.38
C HIS A 175 -0.63 -2.85 12.47
N LEU A 176 -1.53 -2.92 13.44
CA LEU A 176 -1.44 -2.09 14.63
C LEU A 176 -0.17 -2.43 15.41
N MET A 177 0.58 -1.39 15.81
CA MET A 177 1.80 -1.51 16.59
C MET A 177 1.59 -0.98 18.01
N SER A 178 1.91 -1.79 19.01
CA SER A 178 2.02 -1.37 20.41
C SER A 178 3.49 -1.32 20.82
N VAL A 179 3.86 -0.34 21.63
CA VAL A 179 5.26 -0.10 22.00
C VAL A 179 5.38 -0.09 23.52
N VAL A 180 6.30 -0.89 24.06
CA VAL A 180 6.61 -0.95 25.50
C VAL A 180 8.10 -0.76 25.68
N SER A 181 8.50 0.15 26.57
CA SER A 181 9.92 0.42 26.86
C SER A 181 10.27 0.02 28.28
N PHE A 182 11.46 -0.57 28.45
CA PHE A 182 11.99 -1.04 29.73
C PHE A 182 13.37 -0.43 29.97
N GLU A 183 13.65 -0.02 31.20
CA GLU A 183 15.01 0.36 31.61
C GLU A 183 15.89 -0.89 31.71
N LEU A 184 17.13 -0.78 31.25
CA LEU A 184 18.14 -1.83 31.32
C LEU A 184 18.85 -1.82 32.68
N ASN A 185 19.20 -3.00 33.18
CA ASN A 185 20.06 -3.10 34.35
C ASN A 185 21.44 -2.48 34.08
N GLU A 186 22.07 -1.95 35.13
CA GLU A 186 23.43 -1.42 35.05
C GLU A 186 24.41 -2.45 34.45
N GLY A 187 25.30 -1.99 33.58
CA GLY A 187 26.32 -2.82 32.93
C GLY A 187 25.85 -3.54 31.66
N ILE A 188 24.57 -3.47 31.30
CA ILE A 188 24.09 -3.93 29.99
C ILE A 188 24.35 -2.83 28.96
N ALA A 189 25.34 -3.05 28.09
CA ALA A 189 25.61 -2.19 26.93
C ALA A 189 25.13 -2.89 25.66
N ILE A 190 24.12 -2.32 24.98
CA ILE A 190 23.57 -2.85 23.73
C ILE A 190 23.71 -1.78 22.65
N GLY A 191 24.16 -2.17 21.46
CA GLY A 191 24.37 -1.24 20.35
C GLY A 191 23.07 -0.61 19.85
N GLU A 192 23.11 0.66 19.45
CA GLU A 192 21.96 1.38 18.88
C GLU A 192 21.33 0.63 17.69
N GLY A 193 19.99 0.63 17.63
CA GLY A 193 19.24 0.07 16.50
C GLY A 193 18.24 -1.04 16.85
N GLY A 194 17.46 -1.47 15.86
CA GLY A 194 16.68 -2.71 15.87
C GLY A 194 17.60 -3.92 15.91
N GLN A 195 17.56 -4.69 16.99
CA GLN A 195 18.48 -5.82 17.16
C GLN A 195 17.82 -7.15 16.75
N THR A 196 16.49 -7.30 16.83
CA THR A 196 15.84 -8.60 16.52
C THR A 196 14.40 -8.41 16.05
N ILE A 197 14.02 -9.05 14.94
CA ILE A 197 12.63 -9.34 14.57
C ILE A 197 12.40 -10.81 14.91
N SER A 198 11.41 -11.10 15.74
CA SER A 198 11.01 -12.47 16.02
C SER A 198 9.49 -12.58 15.97
N LEU A 199 9.03 -13.73 15.51
CA LEU A 199 7.61 -14.03 15.38
C LEU A 199 7.18 -14.73 16.67
N LEU A 200 6.30 -14.11 17.46
CA LEU A 200 5.77 -14.75 18.66
C LEU A 200 4.51 -15.53 18.32
N ALA A 201 4.61 -16.83 18.51
CA ALA A 201 3.47 -17.63 18.91
C ALA A 201 3.06 -17.20 20.32
N LEU A 202 1.81 -16.77 20.52
CA LEU A 202 1.32 -16.49 21.87
C LEU A 202 1.36 -17.80 22.70
N PRO A 203 1.76 -17.73 23.99
CA PRO A 203 2.12 -18.92 24.77
C PRO A 203 0.94 -19.79 25.20
N ASP A 204 -0.24 -19.20 25.45
CA ASP A 204 -1.46 -19.95 25.78
C ASP A 204 -2.36 -20.13 24.56
N ARG A 205 -1.92 -21.04 23.69
CA ARG A 205 -2.67 -21.37 22.47
C ARG A 205 -4.00 -22.07 22.74
N GLN A 206 -4.12 -22.77 23.88
CA GLN A 206 -5.37 -23.45 24.22
C GLN A 206 -6.45 -22.44 24.54
N GLN A 207 -6.15 -21.43 25.37
CA GLN A 207 -7.09 -20.37 25.69
C GLN A 207 -7.50 -19.55 24.45
N GLN A 208 -6.59 -19.35 23.51
CA GLN A 208 -6.89 -18.65 22.24
C GLN A 208 -7.75 -19.49 21.31
N GLN A 209 -7.46 -20.79 21.21
CA GLN A 209 -8.28 -21.73 20.47
C GLN A 209 -9.69 -21.81 21.06
N ASP A 210 -9.80 -21.81 22.39
CA ASP A 210 -11.07 -21.86 23.10
C ASP A 210 -11.89 -20.59 22.87
N LEU A 211 -11.29 -19.40 23.04
CA LEU A 211 -11.91 -18.12 22.71
C LEU A 211 -12.32 -18.04 21.24
N PHE A 212 -11.52 -18.57 20.32
CA PHE A 212 -11.85 -18.56 18.90
C PHE A 212 -13.06 -19.47 18.62
N ASN A 213 -13.06 -20.69 19.17
CA ASN A 213 -14.15 -21.67 19.05
C ASN A 213 -15.48 -21.16 19.62
N GLU A 214 -15.45 -20.30 20.65
CA GLU A 214 -16.64 -19.66 21.22
C GLU A 214 -17.33 -18.68 20.23
N HIS A 215 -16.60 -18.21 19.20
CA HIS A 215 -17.06 -17.16 18.28
C HIS A 215 -17.15 -17.67 16.83
N GLU A 216 -17.43 -18.96 16.60
CA GLU A 216 -17.63 -19.51 15.25
C GLU A 216 -18.78 -18.78 14.52
N PRO A 217 -18.53 -18.14 13.36
CA PRO A 217 -19.56 -17.42 12.64
C PRO A 217 -20.56 -18.38 12.00
N VAL A 218 -21.83 -18.00 12.00
CA VAL A 218 -22.93 -18.79 11.42
C VAL A 218 -22.94 -18.69 9.89
N GLU A 219 -22.48 -17.57 9.35
CA GLU A 219 -22.51 -17.22 7.93
C GLU A 219 -21.44 -17.99 7.13
N PRO A 220 -21.81 -18.65 6.02
CA PRO A 220 -20.89 -19.47 5.22
C PRO A 220 -19.67 -18.70 4.67
N GLU A 221 -19.85 -17.46 4.22
CA GLU A 221 -18.77 -16.60 3.73
C GLU A 221 -17.72 -16.30 4.81
N SER A 222 -18.16 -16.10 6.05
CA SER A 222 -17.30 -15.83 7.20
C SER A 222 -16.57 -17.08 7.70
N LYS A 223 -17.11 -18.28 7.45
CA LYS A 223 -16.48 -19.56 7.82
C LYS A 223 -15.16 -19.83 7.11
N VAL A 224 -14.99 -19.35 5.88
CA VAL A 224 -13.73 -19.55 5.13
C VAL A 224 -12.59 -18.78 5.78
N SER A 225 -12.80 -17.49 6.08
CA SER A 225 -11.82 -16.68 6.80
C SER A 225 -11.59 -17.19 8.23
N TYR A 226 -12.65 -17.65 8.89
CA TYR A 226 -12.57 -18.25 10.22
C TYR A 226 -11.71 -19.52 10.24
N GLU A 227 -11.88 -20.43 9.28
CA GLU A 227 -11.06 -21.64 9.18
C GLU A 227 -9.59 -21.35 8.83
N ILE A 228 -9.31 -20.29 8.07
CA ILE A 228 -7.94 -19.83 7.82
C ILE A 228 -7.27 -19.38 9.13
N VAL A 229 -7.94 -18.53 9.91
CA VAL A 229 -7.44 -18.05 11.20
C VAL A 229 -7.32 -19.19 12.22
N ARG A 230 -8.28 -20.11 12.25
CA ARG A 230 -8.21 -21.32 13.08
C ARG A 230 -6.97 -22.17 12.76
N LYS A 231 -6.62 -22.31 11.47
CA LYS A 231 -5.43 -23.04 11.03
C LYS A 231 -4.12 -22.34 11.42
N ILE A 232 -4.07 -21.00 11.34
CA ILE A 232 -2.94 -20.21 11.84
C ILE A 232 -2.71 -20.47 13.34
N PHE A 233 -3.78 -20.53 14.13
CA PHE A 233 -3.66 -20.85 15.55
C PHE A 233 -3.32 -22.32 15.83
N ALA A 234 -3.78 -23.25 14.97
CA ALA A 234 -3.48 -24.68 15.09
C ALA A 234 -2.07 -25.07 14.60
N ASP A 235 -1.50 -24.33 13.65
CA ASP A 235 -0.14 -24.54 13.16
C ASP A 235 0.87 -23.88 14.10
N LYS A 236 1.71 -24.71 14.72
CA LYS A 236 2.75 -24.29 15.67
C LYS A 236 3.83 -23.40 15.03
N THR A 237 3.87 -23.32 13.71
CA THR A 237 4.84 -22.53 12.93
C THR A 237 4.28 -21.21 12.44
N GLU A 238 2.96 -21.01 12.48
CA GLU A 238 2.34 -19.75 12.06
C GLU A 238 2.18 -18.77 13.24
N ALA A 239 2.46 -17.49 12.97
CA ALA A 239 2.58 -16.44 13.97
C ALA A 239 1.36 -15.51 13.97
N SER A 240 0.73 -15.35 15.14
CA SER A 240 -0.39 -14.44 15.37
C SER A 240 0.04 -13.00 15.66
N ALA A 241 1.33 -12.79 15.95
CA ALA A 241 1.95 -11.49 16.14
C ALA A 241 3.43 -11.55 15.79
N SER A 242 4.00 -10.42 15.40
CA SER A 242 5.44 -10.22 15.32
C SER A 242 5.87 -9.24 16.39
N PHE A 243 7.11 -9.36 16.88
CA PHE A 243 7.71 -8.32 17.68
C PHE A 243 9.06 -7.91 17.12
N LEU A 244 9.35 -6.63 17.29
CA LEU A 244 10.63 -6.02 16.99
C LEU A 244 11.20 -5.50 18.30
N LEU A 245 12.37 -5.98 18.69
CA LEU A 245 13.15 -5.38 19.77
C LEU A 245 14.04 -4.30 19.17
N ALA A 246 13.76 -3.05 19.53
CA ALA A 246 14.48 -1.88 19.07
C ALA A 246 15.08 -1.08 20.24
N PHE A 247 16.27 -0.53 20.03
CA PHE A 247 16.94 0.37 20.95
C PHE A 247 17.02 1.74 20.28
N MET A 248 15.99 2.55 20.51
CA MET A 248 15.81 3.85 19.84
C MET A 248 16.43 4.97 20.67
N GLY A 249 17.70 5.29 20.42
CA GLY A 249 18.37 6.53 20.83
C GLY A 249 18.56 6.78 22.34
N MET A 250 18.02 5.93 23.21
CA MET A 250 18.23 5.98 24.66
C MET A 250 19.09 4.80 25.11
N PRO A 251 20.32 5.03 25.58
CA PRO A 251 21.30 3.96 25.81
C PRO A 251 20.92 2.99 26.94
N ASN A 252 20.00 3.38 27.82
CA ASN A 252 19.54 2.58 28.96
C ASN A 252 18.10 2.04 28.79
N PHE A 253 17.49 2.11 27.60
CA PHE A 253 16.14 1.57 27.37
C PHE A 253 16.10 0.55 26.25
N ALA A 254 15.40 -0.55 26.49
CA ALA A 254 14.96 -1.50 25.47
C ALA A 254 13.52 -1.20 25.09
N THR A 255 13.20 -1.14 23.80
CA THR A 255 11.83 -0.95 23.31
C THR A 255 11.35 -2.21 22.60
N LEU A 256 10.29 -2.82 23.13
CA LEU A 256 9.56 -3.90 22.52
C LEU A 256 8.40 -3.33 21.70
N VAL A 257 8.44 -3.53 20.39
CA VAL A 257 7.34 -3.23 19.47
C VAL A 257 6.58 -4.53 19.19
N LEU A 258 5.29 -4.57 19.46
CA LEU A 258 4.39 -5.69 19.22
C LEU A 258 3.46 -5.34 18.07
N MET A 259 3.40 -6.16 17.04
CA MET A 259 2.55 -5.95 15.87
C MET A 259 1.60 -7.12 15.68
N GLN A 260 0.30 -6.84 15.53
CA GLN A 260 -0.66 -7.86 15.14
C GLN A 260 -0.48 -8.18 13.65
N THR A 261 -0.26 -9.45 13.30
CA THR A 261 -0.10 -9.89 11.91
C THR A 261 -1.44 -10.11 11.21
N LEU A 262 -2.52 -10.31 11.99
CA LEU A 262 -3.87 -10.58 11.50
C LEU A 262 -4.89 -9.71 12.23
N PRO A 263 -4.89 -8.39 11.98
CA PRO A 263 -5.87 -7.48 12.55
C PRO A 263 -7.28 -7.82 12.05
N ILE A 264 -8.21 -8.02 12.98
CA ILE A 264 -9.63 -8.29 12.65
C ILE A 264 -10.39 -6.98 12.42
N SER A 265 -9.94 -5.87 13.01
CA SER A 265 -10.50 -4.55 12.75
C SER A 265 -10.51 -4.23 11.26
N ARG A 266 -11.55 -3.52 10.83
CA ARG A 266 -11.71 -3.04 9.46
C ARG A 266 -11.83 -1.53 9.45
N GLU A 267 -10.99 -0.93 8.63
CA GLU A 267 -10.85 0.51 8.47
C GLU A 267 -11.55 0.96 7.18
N SER A 268 -11.74 2.27 7.05
CA SER A 268 -12.23 2.89 5.82
C SER A 268 -11.37 4.06 5.37
N CYS A 269 -11.34 4.30 4.06
CA CYS A 269 -10.63 5.39 3.43
C CYS A 269 -11.50 5.99 2.32
N HIS A 270 -12.06 7.17 2.57
CA HIS A 270 -13.02 7.82 1.68
C HIS A 270 -12.66 9.26 1.40
N ILE A 271 -13.00 9.74 0.21
CA ILE A 271 -13.05 11.18 -0.04
C ILE A 271 -14.09 11.87 0.85
N HIS A 272 -13.83 13.13 1.19
CA HIS A 272 -14.78 13.99 1.91
C HIS A 272 -15.01 15.33 1.17
N SER A 273 -14.50 15.45 -0.05
CA SER A 273 -14.60 16.63 -0.91
C SER A 273 -14.34 16.23 -2.37
N LYS A 274 -14.84 17.03 -3.33
CA LYS A 274 -14.47 16.95 -4.75
C LYS A 274 -13.09 17.54 -5.04
N ASP A 275 -12.52 18.32 -4.12
CA ASP A 275 -11.19 18.93 -4.28
C ASP A 275 -10.13 17.83 -4.29
N THR A 276 -9.52 17.63 -5.46
CA THR A 276 -8.56 16.58 -5.72
C THR A 276 -7.27 16.74 -4.90
N ASN A 277 -7.01 17.93 -4.36
CA ASN A 277 -5.85 18.21 -3.52
C ASN A 277 -6.07 17.81 -2.04
N GLN A 278 -7.32 17.56 -1.62
CA GLN A 278 -7.61 17.12 -0.26
C GLN A 278 -7.20 15.66 -0.06
N SER A 279 -6.63 15.35 1.10
CA SER A 279 -6.35 13.96 1.47
C SER A 279 -7.67 13.21 1.75
N PRO A 280 -7.74 11.89 1.49
CA PRO A 280 -8.92 11.14 1.90
C PRO A 280 -9.01 11.09 3.43
N ARG A 281 -10.23 10.97 3.95
CA ARG A 281 -10.46 10.67 5.37
C ARG A 281 -10.18 9.19 5.59
N ILE A 282 -9.20 8.90 6.44
CA ILE A 282 -8.88 7.56 6.90
C ILE A 282 -9.50 7.40 8.28
N ASP A 283 -10.42 6.46 8.41
CA ASP A 283 -10.98 6.06 9.70
C ASP A 283 -10.41 4.69 10.06
N PRO A 284 -9.37 4.64 10.91
CA PRO A 284 -8.66 3.41 11.22
C PRO A 284 -9.47 2.46 12.08
N ASN A 285 -10.51 2.94 12.78
CA ASN A 285 -11.41 2.11 13.59
C ASN A 285 -10.68 1.02 14.41
N PHE A 286 -9.52 1.35 15.01
CA PHE A 286 -8.70 0.37 15.75
C PHE A 286 -9.46 -0.15 16.97
N PHE A 287 -9.23 -1.42 17.32
CA PHE A 287 -9.86 -2.09 18.48
C PHE A 287 -11.40 -2.14 18.43
N SER A 288 -11.98 -2.00 17.25
CA SER A 288 -13.43 -2.03 17.03
C SER A 288 -14.00 -3.42 16.76
N ASN A 289 -13.17 -4.47 16.88
CA ASN A 289 -13.69 -5.82 16.71
C ASN A 289 -14.73 -6.09 17.83
N PRO A 290 -15.88 -6.71 17.49
CA PRO A 290 -16.86 -7.11 18.48
C PRO A 290 -16.32 -8.18 19.45
#